data_AF-A0A5P8I0V9-F1
#
_entry.id   AF-A0A5P8I0V9-F1
#
_cell.length_a   1.000
_cell.length_b   1.000
_cell.length_c   1.000
_cell.angle_alpha   90.00
_cell.angle_beta   90.00
_cell.angle_gamma   90.00
#
_symmetry.space_group_name_H-M   'P 1'
#
loop_
_entity.id
_entity.type
_entity.pdbx_description
1 polymer ?
#
loop_
_entity_poly.entity_id
_entity_poly.type
_entity_poly.pdbx_seq_one_letter_code
_entity_poly.pdbx_strand_id
1 'polypeptide(L)'
;YGGWKATCIGNNSANAVSLLKQEYKEGETSLDEALALAVKVLSKSLDLTKLTPDKVEMATLTRKDGKTVMTILPDNQVEAL
;
A
#
# COMPACT_ATOMS: atom_id res chain seq x y z
N TYR A 1 11.65 -17.89 -6.32
CA TYR A 1 11.19 -16.94 -5.29
C TYR A 1 12.08 -15.70 -5.37
N GLY A 2 11.50 -14.50 -5.37
CA GLY A 2 12.24 -13.24 -5.44
C GLY A 2 11.86 -12.35 -4.26
N GLY A 3 12.82 -11.58 -3.73
CA GLY A 3 12.57 -10.61 -2.67
C GLY A 3 12.29 -9.23 -3.25
N TRP A 4 11.34 -8.51 -2.67
CA TRP A 4 10.95 -7.17 -3.09
C TRP A 4 10.78 -6.27 -1.86
N LYS A 5 11.18 -5.00 -2.00
CA LYS A 5 10.92 -3.96 -0.97
C LYS A 5 9.56 -3.31 -1.18
N ALA A 6 9.16 -3.11 -2.42
CA ALA A 6 7.80 -2.77 -2.85
C ALA A 6 7.54 -3.40 -4.23
N THR A 7 6.32 -3.86 -4.47
CA THR A 7 5.93 -4.46 -5.76
C THR A 7 4.44 -4.32 -6.00
N CYS A 8 4.02 -4.45 -7.27
CA CYS A 8 2.63 -4.49 -7.68
C CYS A 8 2.48 -5.57 -8.74
N ILE A 9 1.33 -6.26 -8.73
CA ILE A 9 1.00 -7.33 -9.67
C ILE A 9 -0.41 -7.10 -10.23
N GLY A 10 -0.73 -7.74 -11.35
CA GLY A 10 -2.04 -7.63 -11.99
C GLY A 10 -2.13 -6.46 -12.97
N ASN A 11 -3.35 -5.94 -13.14
CA ASN A 11 -3.65 -4.91 -14.13
C ASN A 11 -2.83 -3.63 -13.89
N ASN A 12 -2.30 -3.05 -14.97
CA ASN A 12 -1.54 -1.80 -14.93
C ASN A 12 -0.32 -1.80 -13.97
N SER A 13 0.19 -2.99 -13.62
CA SER A 13 1.30 -3.15 -12.66
C SER A 13 2.61 -2.51 -13.10
N ALA A 14 2.88 -2.40 -14.42
CA ALA A 14 4.09 -1.72 -14.92
C ALA A 14 4.13 -0.24 -14.52
N ASN A 15 2.99 0.46 -14.58
CA ASN A 15 2.88 1.85 -14.17
C ASN A 15 2.96 1.98 -12.65
N ALA A 16 2.29 1.09 -11.91
CA ALA A 16 2.36 1.04 -10.46
C ALA A 16 3.81 0.81 -9.95
N VAL A 17 4.53 -0.15 -10.53
CA VAL A 17 5.95 -0.41 -10.19
C VAL A 17 6.83 0.78 -10.55
N SER A 18 6.55 1.48 -11.64
CA SER A 18 7.29 2.70 -12.00
C SER A 18 7.10 3.81 -10.98
N LEU A 19 5.89 4.00 -10.46
CA LEU A 19 5.60 4.95 -9.39
C LEU A 19 6.26 4.54 -8.07
N LEU A 20 6.19 3.27 -7.72
CA LEU A 20 6.87 2.73 -6.52
C LEU A 20 8.37 3.00 -6.58
N LYS A 21 9.03 2.80 -7.72
CA LYS A 21 10.46 3.10 -7.89
C LYS A 21 10.82 4.58 -7.70
N GLN A 22 9.88 5.49 -7.98
CA GLN A 22 10.11 6.93 -7.86
C GLN A 22 9.88 7.43 -6.43
N GLU A 23 8.86 6.91 -5.76
CA GLU A 23 8.38 7.49 -4.49
C GLU A 23 8.76 6.68 -3.25
N TYR A 24 9.00 5.38 -3.38
CA TYR A 24 9.44 4.56 -2.25
C TYR A 24 10.88 4.89 -1.86
N LYS A 25 11.07 5.26 -0.59
CA LYS A 25 12.40 5.55 -0.03
C LYS A 25 12.82 4.44 0.91
N GLU A 26 13.86 3.71 0.53
CA GLU A 26 14.34 2.60 1.32
C GLU A 26 14.91 3.05 2.67
N GLY A 27 14.46 2.40 3.75
CA GLY A 27 14.94 2.70 5.11
C GLY A 27 14.35 3.96 5.74
N GLU A 28 13.66 4.79 4.95
CA GLU A 28 13.05 6.05 5.40
C GLU A 28 11.52 6.00 5.43
N THR A 29 10.90 5.08 4.69
CA THR A 29 9.43 5.00 4.59
C THR A 29 8.84 4.37 5.86
N SER A 30 8.10 5.17 6.63
CA SER A 30 7.29 4.71 7.78
C SER A 30 6.04 3.95 7.34
N LEU A 31 5.34 3.31 8.29
CA LEU A 31 4.10 2.58 7.99
C LEU A 31 3.02 3.49 7.39
N ASP A 32 2.84 4.69 7.95
CA ASP A 32 1.82 5.64 7.50
C ASP A 32 2.13 6.18 6.10
N GLU A 33 3.41 6.47 5.82
CA GLU A 33 3.86 6.86 4.48
C GLU A 33 3.69 5.72 3.47
N ALA A 34 3.94 4.47 3.88
CA ALA A 34 3.73 3.30 3.03
C ALA A 34 2.25 3.09 2.70
N LEU A 35 1.34 3.31 3.66
CA LEU A 35 -0.11 3.24 3.46
C LEU A 35 -0.57 4.32 2.48
N ALA A 36 -0.14 5.56 2.66
CA ALA A 36 -0.46 6.66 1.75
C ALA A 36 0.09 6.41 0.33
N LEU A 37 1.32 5.91 0.22
CA LEU A 37 1.90 5.52 -1.07
C LEU A 37 1.11 4.40 -1.73
N ALA A 38 0.68 3.38 -0.97
CA ALA A 38 -0.13 2.28 -1.50
C ALA A 38 -1.47 2.77 -2.05
N VAL A 39 -2.18 3.64 -1.33
CA VAL A 39 -3.44 4.27 -1.78
C VAL A 39 -3.24 5.05 -3.07
N LYS A 40 -2.17 5.84 -3.15
CA LYS A 40 -1.82 6.61 -4.34
C LYS A 40 -1.48 5.72 -5.55
N VAL A 41 -0.69 4.67 -5.34
CA VAL A 41 -0.34 3.69 -6.38
C VAL A 41 -1.58 2.98 -6.87
N LEU A 42 -2.45 2.52 -5.96
CA LEU A 42 -3.69 1.84 -6.30
C LEU A 42 -4.64 2.76 -7.10
N SER A 43 -4.85 3.99 -6.63
CA SER A 43 -5.71 4.98 -7.31
C SER A 43 -5.27 5.21 -8.75
N LYS A 44 -3.96 5.35 -9.01
CA LYS A 44 -3.43 5.49 -10.36
C LYS A 44 -3.50 4.20 -11.18
N SER A 45 -3.29 3.05 -10.56
CA SER A 45 -3.34 1.76 -11.29
C SER A 45 -4.75 1.37 -11.72
N LEU A 46 -5.75 1.76 -10.94
CA LEU A 46 -7.18 1.48 -11.16
C LEU A 46 -7.89 2.60 -11.95
N ASP A 47 -7.17 3.65 -12.34
CA ASP A 47 -7.72 4.85 -13.00
C ASP A 47 -8.90 5.48 -12.23
N LEU A 48 -8.81 5.48 -10.90
CA LEU A 48 -9.84 6.01 -10.01
C LEU A 48 -9.54 7.46 -9.63
N THR A 49 -10.57 8.31 -9.66
CA THR A 49 -10.51 9.70 -9.20
C THR A 49 -10.55 9.80 -7.67
N LYS A 50 -11.23 8.86 -7.01
CA LYS A 50 -11.28 8.70 -5.55
C LYS A 50 -11.25 7.22 -5.21
N LEU A 51 -10.34 6.82 -4.34
CA LEU A 51 -10.36 5.49 -3.73
C LEU A 51 -11.42 5.47 -2.62
N THR A 52 -12.26 4.46 -2.61
CA THR A 52 -13.26 4.26 -1.56
C THR A 52 -13.05 2.89 -0.90
N PRO A 53 -13.37 2.72 0.39
CA PRO A 53 -13.13 1.47 1.11
C PRO A 53 -13.79 0.24 0.48
N ASP A 54 -14.90 0.39 -0.27
CA ASP A 54 -15.55 -0.72 -0.97
C ASP A 54 -14.76 -1.24 -2.19
N LYS A 55 -13.74 -0.52 -2.64
CA LYS A 55 -12.91 -0.88 -3.81
C LYS A 55 -11.59 -1.53 -3.45
N VAL A 56 -11.16 -1.43 -2.20
CA VAL A 56 -9.85 -1.90 -1.76
C VAL A 56 -9.93 -2.58 -0.41
N GLU A 57 -9.07 -3.57 -0.23
CA GLU A 57 -8.81 -4.16 1.08
C GLU A 57 -7.34 -3.92 1.41
N MET A 58 -7.07 -3.43 2.62
CA MET A 58 -5.72 -3.16 3.09
C MET A 58 -5.45 -3.93 4.37
N ALA A 59 -4.27 -4.51 4.46
CA ALA A 59 -3.81 -5.18 5.67
C ALA A 59 -2.37 -4.75 5.99
N THR A 60 -2.08 -4.62 7.27
CA THR A 60 -0.73 -4.35 7.78
C THR A 60 -0.23 -5.51 8.60
N LEU A 61 1.08 -5.72 8.56
CA LEU A 61 1.78 -6.68 9.40
C LEU A 61 2.81 -5.91 10.23
N THR A 62 2.64 -5.89 11.54
CA THR A 62 3.49 -5.11 12.45
C THR A 62 4.05 -5.98 13.57
N ARG A 63 5.11 -5.50 14.23
CA ARG A 63 5.66 -6.12 15.44
C ARG A 63 5.28 -5.27 16.65
N LYS A 64 4.52 -5.83 17.59
CA LYS A 64 4.15 -5.19 18.86
C LYS A 64 4.51 -6.13 20.00
N ASP A 65 5.29 -5.65 20.97
CA ASP A 65 5.74 -6.43 22.14
C ASP A 65 6.35 -7.80 21.78
N GLY A 66 7.18 -7.83 20.72
CA GLY A 66 7.81 -9.06 20.25
C GLY A 66 6.84 -10.07 19.60
N LYS A 67 5.59 -9.69 19.33
CA LYS A 67 4.59 -10.50 18.63
C LYS A 67 4.24 -9.90 17.28
N THR A 68 4.01 -10.76 16.30
CA THR A 68 3.55 -10.35 14.98
C THR A 68 2.05 -10.16 15.02
N VAL A 69 1.59 -8.96 14.65
CA VAL A 69 0.18 -8.59 14.63
C VAL A 69 -0.19 -8.26 13.20
N MET A 70 -1.16 -9.01 12.66
CA MET A 70 -1.79 -8.71 11.39
C MET A 70 -3.10 -7.98 11.66
N THR A 71 -3.31 -6.86 10.97
CA THR A 71 -4.54 -6.07 11.08
C THR A 71 -5.07 -5.82 9.68
N ILE A 72 -6.29 -6.27 9.41
CA ILE A 72 -7.08 -5.81 8.26
C ILE A 72 -7.64 -4.44 8.65
N LEU A 73 -7.38 -3.42 7.83
CA LEU A 73 -7.81 -2.06 8.12
C LEU A 73 -9.33 -1.96 7.95
N PRO A 74 -10.06 -1.48 8.97
CA PRO A 74 -11.50 -1.23 8.83
C PRO A 74 -11.75 -0.04 7.88
N ASP A 75 -12.94 -0.01 7.29
CA ASP A 75 -13.32 0.98 6.27
C ASP A 75 -13.06 2.43 6.68
N ASN A 76 -13.29 2.77 7.95
CA ASN A 76 -13.05 4.11 8.48
C ASN A 76 -11.57 4.50 8.51
N GLN A 77 -10.66 3.54 8.66
CA GLN A 77 -9.23 3.79 8.56
C GLN A 77 -8.79 3.90 7.11
N VAL A 78 -9.34 3.06 6.23
CA VAL A 78 -9.08 3.15 4.79
C VAL A 78 -9.57 4.47 4.20
N GLU A 79 -10.72 4.96 4.65
CA GLU A 79 -11.27 6.25 4.20
C GLU A 79 -10.47 7.47 4.69
N ALA A 80 -9.73 7.31 5.79
CA ALA A 80 -8.91 8.38 6.36
C ALA A 80 -7.50 8.50 5.73
N LEU A 81 -7.11 7.53 4.89
CA LEU A 81 -5.84 7.53 4.15
C LEU A 81 -5.94 8.36 2.86
#